data_AF-A0A3N1HZQ3-F1
#
_entry.id   AF-A0A3N1HZQ3-F1
#
_cell.length_a   1.000
_cell.length_b   1.000
_cell.length_c   1.000
_cell.angle_alpha   90.00
_cell.angle_beta   90.00
_cell.angle_gamma   90.00
#
_symmetry.space_group_name_H-M   'P 1'
#
loop_
_entity.id
_entity.type
_entity.pdbx_description
1 polymer ?
#
loop_
_entity_poly.entity_id
_entity_poly.type
_entity_poly.pdbx_seq_one_letter_code
_entity_poly.pdbx_strand_id
1 'polypeptide(L)'
;MGAGQFQCSSNLVTHESTWNYRALNPSGAYGLVQAYPGAKMASAGADWGTNPATQITWGLSYMNQRYGSPCAAWSYWQGHQSY
;
A
#
# COMPACT_ATOMS: atom_id res chain seq x y z
N MET A 1 -12.49 -1.40 -9.50
CA MET A 1 -12.01 -0.07 -9.08
C MET A 1 -12.25 0.90 -10.23
N GLY A 2 -12.70 2.12 -9.97
CA GLY A 2 -12.77 3.14 -11.03
C GLY A 2 -11.35 3.58 -11.45
N ALA A 3 -11.17 4.00 -12.71
CA ALA A 3 -9.85 4.38 -13.25
C ALA A 3 -9.12 5.45 -12.39
N GLY A 4 -9.86 6.40 -11.82
CA GLY A 4 -9.29 7.40 -10.91
C GLY A 4 -8.74 6.81 -9.62
N GLN A 5 -9.44 5.85 -9.01
CA GLN A 5 -8.99 5.18 -7.78
C GLN A 5 -7.71 4.37 -8.02
N PHE A 6 -7.62 3.71 -9.18
CA PHE A 6 -6.41 3.00 -9.58
C PHE A 6 -5.22 3.96 -9.73
N GLN A 7 -5.39 5.10 -10.42
CA GLN A 7 -4.33 6.08 -10.61
C GLN A 7 -3.82 6.64 -9.27
N CYS A 8 -4.72 6.96 -8.34
CA CYS A 8 -4.36 7.40 -6.99
C CYS A 8 -3.55 6.35 -6.22
N SER A 9 -4.00 5.09 -6.21
CA SER A 9 -3.23 4.00 -5.57
C SER A 9 -1.89 3.77 -6.25
N SER A 10 -1.83 3.90 -7.58
CA SER A 10 -0.60 3.70 -8.36
C SER A 10 0.44 4.76 -8.00
N ASN A 11 0.03 6.03 -7.89
CA ASN A 11 0.92 7.11 -7.47
C ASN A 11 1.50 6.84 -6.08
N LEU A 12 0.65 6.44 -5.14
CA LEU A 12 1.06 6.10 -3.79
C LEU A 12 2.08 4.95 -3.79
N VAL A 13 1.75 3.81 -4.41
CA VAL A 13 2.65 2.63 -4.49
C VAL A 13 3.97 2.97 -5.18
N THR A 14 3.93 3.84 -6.19
CA THR A 14 5.13 4.33 -6.88
C THR A 14 6.03 5.10 -5.91
N HIS A 15 5.47 5.98 -5.09
CA HIS A 15 6.23 6.73 -4.11
C HIS A 15 6.74 5.88 -2.94
N GLU A 16 5.96 4.92 -2.48
CA GLU A 16 6.33 4.08 -1.34
C GLU A 16 7.43 3.06 -1.69
N SER A 17 7.37 2.45 -2.87
CA SER A 17 8.23 1.30 -3.19
C SER A 17 8.82 1.29 -4.59
N THR A 18 8.46 2.24 -5.45
CA THR A 18 8.74 2.19 -6.89
C THR A 18 8.29 0.85 -7.49
N TRP A 19 7.14 0.34 -7.04
CA TRP A 19 6.57 -0.96 -7.41
C TRP A 19 7.42 -2.20 -7.08
N ASN A 20 8.38 -2.07 -6.17
CA ASN A 20 9.15 -3.21 -5.68
C ASN A 20 8.43 -3.90 -4.51
N TYR A 21 7.79 -5.04 -4.77
CA TYR A 21 7.11 -5.85 -3.74
C TYR A 21 8.03 -6.44 -2.67
N ARG A 22 9.36 -6.34 -2.86
CA ARG A 22 10.38 -6.74 -1.87
C ARG A 22 11.07 -5.54 -1.23
N ALA A 23 10.59 -4.31 -1.48
CA ALA A 23 11.14 -3.12 -0.86
C ALA A 23 11.09 -3.24 0.66
N LEU A 24 12.23 -3.07 1.31
CA LEU A 24 12.37 -3.03 2.75
C LEU A 24 13.12 -1.75 3.11
N ASN A 25 12.48 -0.86 3.86
CA ASN A 25 13.13 0.36 4.31
C ASN A 25 13.88 0.15 5.65
N PRO A 26 14.78 1.07 6.07
CA PRO A 26 15.54 0.94 7.31
C PRO A 26 14.68 0.85 8.57
N SER A 27 13.47 1.42 8.54
CA SER A 27 12.50 1.35 9.64
C SER A 27 11.82 -0.01 9.75
N GLY A 28 11.99 -0.90 8.76
CA GLY A 28 11.40 -2.25 8.72
C GLY A 28 10.05 -2.33 8.02
N ALA A 29 9.61 -1.26 7.34
CA ALA A 29 8.40 -1.30 6.53
C ALA A 29 8.64 -2.06 5.22
N TYR A 30 7.64 -2.82 4.76
CA TYR A 30 7.82 -3.83 3.73
C TYR A 30 6.78 -3.79 2.61
N GLY A 31 7.24 -4.09 1.39
CA GLY A 31 6.42 -4.37 0.22
C GLY A 31 5.92 -3.14 -0.52
N LEU A 32 4.96 -3.35 -1.42
CA LEU A 32 4.44 -2.34 -2.34
C LEU A 32 3.91 -1.08 -1.64
N VAL A 33 3.29 -1.29 -0.48
CA VAL A 33 2.66 -0.24 0.32
C VAL A 33 3.43 0.08 1.60
N GLN A 34 4.68 -0.38 1.71
CA GLN A 34 5.57 -0.12 2.85
C GLN A 34 4.86 -0.29 4.20
N ALA A 35 4.20 -1.43 4.41
CA ALA A 35 3.44 -1.68 5.62
C ALA A 35 4.37 -1.88 6.83
N TYR A 36 4.05 -1.24 7.96
CA TYR A 36 4.77 -1.41 9.21
C TYR A 36 3.85 -1.86 10.38
N PRO A 37 4.12 -3.04 10.99
CA PRO A 37 4.98 -4.12 10.49
C PRO A 37 4.39 -4.78 9.24
N GLY A 38 5.24 -5.29 8.35
CA GLY A 38 4.81 -5.94 7.10
C GLY A 38 3.84 -7.13 7.30
N ALA A 39 3.96 -7.82 8.44
CA ALA A 39 3.10 -8.95 8.83
C ALA A 39 1.61 -8.60 8.92
N LYS A 40 1.22 -7.32 8.98
CA LYS A 40 -0.18 -6.91 8.87
C LYS A 40 -0.84 -7.39 7.58
N MET A 41 -0.06 -7.56 6.52
CA MET A 41 -0.55 -8.07 5.23
C MET A 41 -1.00 -9.53 5.29
N ALA A 42 -0.67 -10.27 6.36
CA ALA A 42 -1.12 -11.64 6.56
C ALA A 42 -2.65 -11.78 6.64
N SER A 43 -3.38 -10.70 6.95
CA SER A 43 -4.85 -10.71 6.93
C SER A 43 -5.44 -10.83 5.52
N ALA A 44 -4.66 -10.53 4.47
CA ALA A 44 -5.07 -10.71 3.08
C ALA A 44 -4.61 -12.06 2.50
N GLY A 45 -3.58 -12.69 3.08
CA GLY A 45 -3.06 -13.97 2.63
C GLY A 45 -1.76 -14.35 3.34
N ALA A 46 -1.54 -15.64 3.58
CA ALA A 46 -0.33 -16.14 4.26
C ALA A 46 0.96 -15.93 3.44
N ASP A 47 0.84 -15.71 2.13
CA ASP A 47 1.91 -15.50 1.15
C ASP A 47 2.28 -14.02 0.94
N TRP A 48 1.83 -13.12 1.83
CA TRP A 48 2.04 -11.68 1.77
C TRP A 48 3.50 -11.24 1.55
N GLY A 49 4.46 -12.02 2.07
CA GLY A 49 5.89 -11.73 1.98
C GLY A 49 6.49 -11.98 0.59
N THR A 50 5.77 -12.63 -0.33
CA THR A 50 6.29 -12.97 -1.65
C THR A 50 5.31 -12.75 -2.79
N ASN A 51 4.03 -12.55 -2.48
CA ASN A 51 2.99 -12.37 -3.48
C ASN A 51 2.55 -10.90 -3.59
N PRO A 52 2.88 -10.20 -4.71
CA PRO A 52 2.46 -8.81 -4.91
C PRO A 52 0.94 -8.64 -4.96
N ALA A 53 0.19 -9.64 -5.42
CA ALA A 53 -1.28 -9.57 -5.44
C ALA A 53 -1.87 -9.53 -4.02
N THR A 54 -1.28 -10.27 -3.09
CA THR A 54 -1.65 -10.23 -1.67
C THR A 54 -1.36 -8.84 -1.07
N GLN A 55 -0.20 -8.25 -1.40
CA GLN A 55 0.16 -6.89 -0.96
C GLN A 55 -0.79 -5.82 -1.52
N ILE A 56 -1.15 -5.92 -2.81
CA ILE A 56 -2.14 -5.02 -3.44
C ILE A 56 -3.50 -5.18 -2.77
N THR A 57 -3.98 -6.41 -2.57
CA THR A 57 -5.26 -6.68 -1.93
C THR A 57 -5.33 -6.07 -0.53
N TRP A 58 -4.28 -6.27 0.26
CA TRP A 58 -4.18 -5.67 1.58
C TRP A 58 -4.12 -4.14 1.52
N GLY A 59 -3.26 -3.57 0.68
CA GLY A 59 -3.08 -2.12 0.56
C GLY A 59 -4.36 -1.40 0.16
N LEU A 60 -5.08 -1.95 -0.82
CA LEU A 60 -6.37 -1.41 -1.23
C LEU A 60 -7.41 -1.49 -0.11
N SER A 61 -7.46 -2.60 0.62
CA SER A 61 -8.36 -2.75 1.78
C SER A 61 -8.03 -1.71 2.87
N TYR A 62 -6.74 -1.55 3.19
CA TYR A 62 -6.28 -0.59 4.18
C TYR A 62 -6.58 0.86 3.77
N MET A 63 -6.36 1.24 2.51
CA MET A 63 -6.75 2.57 1.99
C MET A 63 -8.24 2.84 2.18
N ASN A 64 -9.09 1.88 1.86
CA ASN A 64 -10.54 2.03 2.01
C ASN A 64 -10.95 2.13 3.49
N GLN A 65 -10.37 1.31 4.37
CA GLN A 65 -10.72 1.32 5.79
C GLN A 65 -10.23 2.58 6.52
N ARG A 66 -9.00 3.02 6.24
CA ARG A 66 -8.36 4.12 6.96
C ARG A 66 -8.74 5.50 6.41
N TYR A 67 -8.89 5.60 5.09
CA TYR A 67 -9.07 6.87 4.38
C TYR A 67 -10.40 6.95 3.62
N GLY A 68 -11.16 5.86 3.53
CA GLY A 68 -12.43 5.79 2.79
C GLY A 68 -12.27 5.48 1.30
N SER A 69 -11.12 5.79 0.70
CA SER A 69 -10.79 5.38 -0.68
C SER A 69 -9.29 5.53 -1.00
N PRO A 70 -8.77 4.85 -2.03
CA PRO A 70 -7.42 5.09 -2.56
C PRO A 70 -7.10 6.55 -2.89
N CYS A 71 -8.03 7.31 -3.47
CA CYS A 71 -7.81 8.73 -3.73
C CYS A 71 -7.79 9.59 -2.48
N ALA A 72 -8.59 9.26 -1.47
CA ALA A 72 -8.51 9.94 -0.17
C ALA A 72 -7.18 9.65 0.52
N ALA A 73 -6.67 8.42 0.43
CA ALA A 73 -5.34 8.05 0.92
C ALA A 73 -4.23 8.84 0.20
N TRP A 74 -4.30 8.93 -1.13
CA TRP A 74 -3.35 9.72 -1.91
C TRP A 74 -3.39 11.22 -1.55
N SER A 75 -4.59 11.80 -1.38
CA SER A 75 -4.72 13.20 -0.95
C SER A 75 -4.14 13.43 0.43
N TYR A 76 -4.31 12.49 1.37
CA TYR A 76 -3.69 12.56 2.69
C TYR A 76 -2.16 12.49 2.58
N TRP A 77 -1.64 11.56 1.78
CA TRP A 77 -0.21 11.40 1.55
C TRP A 77 0.44 12.68 0.98
N GLN A 78 -0.24 13.40 0.08
CA GLN A 78 0.27 14.67 -0.45
C GLN A 78 0.50 15.75 0.62
N GLY A 79 -0.23 15.70 1.74
CA GLY A 79 -0.08 16.64 2.85
C GLY A 79 0.84 16.16 3.97
N HIS A 80 1.00 14.85 4.15
CA HIS A 80 1.69 14.25 5.31
C HIS A 80 2.92 13.41 4.97
N GLN A 81 3.12 13.05 3.69
CA GLN A 81 4.17 12.16 3.21
C GLN A 81 4.18 10.79 3.92
N SER A 82 3.01 10.36 4.40
CA SER A 82 2.76 9.06 5.05
C SER A 82 1.33 8.61 4.79
N TYR A 83 1.06 7.32 4.93
CA TYR A 83 -0.25 6.71 4.72
C TYR A 83 -0.44 5.45 5.62
#